data_AF-A0A4Q7ZDU3-F1
#
_entry.id   AF-A0A4Q7ZDU3-F1
#
_cell.length_a   1.000
_cell.length_b   1.000
_cell.length_c   1.000
_cell.angle_alpha   90.00
_cell.angle_beta   90.00
_cell.angle_gamma   90.00
#
_symmetry.space_group_name_H-M   'P 1'
#
loop_
_entity.id
_entity.type
_entity.pdbx_description
1 polymer ?
#
loop_
_entity_poly.entity_id
_entity_poly.type
_entity_poly.pdbx_seq_one_letter_code
_entity_poly.pdbx_strand_id
1 'polypeptide(L)' 'MLYGGHRRPVLVRHPHGVVLLSIWGRTQAGRLLIVTVRPVGGFDSQIVGARDLTSDEREEFESWENSR' A
#
# COMPACT_ATOMS: atom_id res chain seq x y z
N MET A 1 -0.97 1.74 -11.19
CA MET A 1 -1.74 0.70 -10.48
C MET A 1 -0.81 -0.42 -10.04
N LEU A 2 -1.09 -1.06 -8.90
CA LEU A 2 -0.34 -2.23 -8.41
C LEU A 2 -0.85 -3.49 -9.14
N TYR A 3 0.04 -4.21 -9.81
CA TYR A 3 -0.30 -5.40 -10.62
C TYR A 3 0.51 -6.65 -10.22
N GLY A 4 1.35 -6.55 -9.19
CA GLY A 4 2.04 -7.70 -8.61
C GLY A 4 1.08 -8.73 -8.00
N GLY A 5 1.53 -9.98 -7.93
CA GLY A 5 0.75 -11.12 -7.44
C GLY A 5 0.36 -11.00 -5.96
N HIS A 6 1.18 -10.32 -5.15
CA HIS A 6 0.91 -10.09 -3.72
C HIS A 6 0.74 -8.59 -3.43
N ARG A 7 -0.24 -8.28 -2.57
CA ARG A 7 -0.53 -6.92 -2.11
C ARG A 7 -0.78 -6.98 -0.61
N ARG A 8 -0.11 -6.11 0.14
CA ARG A 8 -0.28 -6.03 1.59
C ARG A 8 -1.12 -4.81 1.95
N PRO A 9 -2.42 -5.00 2.30
CA PRO A 9 -3.20 -3.93 2.90
C PRO A 9 -2.77 -3.72 4.34
N VAL A 10 -2.38 -2.48 4.68
CA VAL A 10 -1.99 -2.05 6.03
C VAL A 10 -2.94 -0.96 6.46
N LEU A 11 -3.69 -1.20 7.53
CA LEU A 11 -4.60 -0.21 8.10
C LEU A 11 -3.80 0.86 8.85
N VAL A 12 -4.01 2.13 8.49
CA VAL A 12 -3.39 3.28 9.14
C VAL A 12 -4.48 4.11 9.80
N ARG A 13 -4.41 4.25 11.13
CA ARG A 13 -5.34 5.09 11.91
C ARG A 13 -4.65 6.41 12.21
N HIS A 14 -5.17 7.51 11.67
CA HIS A 14 -4.68 8.84 12.03
C HIS A 14 -5.30 9.30 13.37
N PRO A 15 -4.56 10.01 14.24
CA PRO A 15 -5.07 10.51 15.53
C PRO A 15 -6.35 11.35 15.45
N HIS A 16 -6.63 11.97 14.30
CA HIS A 16 -7.85 12.76 14.06
C HIS A 16 -9.03 11.93 13.52
N GLY A 17 -9.02 10.61 13.68
CA GLY A 17 -10.13 9.73 13.28
C GLY A 17 -10.18 9.41 11.78
N VAL A 18 -9.15 9.79 11.00
CA VAL A 18 -9.06 9.42 9.58
C VAL A 18 -8.62 7.96 9.47
N VAL A 19 -9.43 7.15 8.80
CA VAL A 19 -9.09 5.76 8.45
C VAL A 19 -8.48 5.77 7.05
N LEU A 20 -7.18 5.47 6.97
CA LEU A 20 -6.45 5.33 5.71
C LEU A 20 -6.06 3.87 5.53
N LEU A 21 -5.98 3.44 4.26
CA LEU A 21 -5.43 2.15 3.90
C LEU A 21 -4.16 2.38 3.09
N SER A 22 -3.03 1.90 3.59
CA SER A 22 -1.78 1.85 2.85
C SER A 22 -1.66 0.50 2.18
N ILE A 23 -1.61 0.49 0.85
CA ILE A 23 -1.49 -0.72 0.04
C ILE A 23 -0.07 -0.78 -0.50
N TRP A 24 0.64 -1.83 -0.16
CA TRP A 24 2.01 -2.07 -0.58
C TRP A 24 2.00 -3.11 -1.69
N GLY A 25 2.80 -2.90 -2.73
CA GLY A 25 2.88 -3.87 -3.81
C GLY A 25 3.82 -3.49 -4.94
N ARG A 26 3.98 -4.43 -5.88
CA ARG A 26 4.70 -4.22 -7.13
C ARG A 26 3.79 -3.70 -8.23
N THR A 27 4.29 -2.76 -9.00
CA THR A 27 3.77 -2.44 -10.32
C THR A 27 4.13 -3.55 -11.31
N GLN A 28 3.53 -3.54 -12.50
CA GLN A 28 3.88 -4.48 -13.56
C GLN A 28 5.35 -4.39 -13.98
N ALA A 29 5.96 -3.20 -13.89
CA ALA A 29 7.37 -2.98 -14.16
C ALA A 29 8.30 -3.38 -12.99
N GLY A 30 7.78 -4.06 -11.96
CA GLY A 30 8.55 -4.50 -10.80
C GLY A 30 8.83 -3.42 -9.76
N ARG A 31 8.46 -2.15 -10.00
CA ARG A 31 8.63 -1.06 -9.03
C ARG A 31 7.78 -1.28 -7.79
N LEU A 32 8.38 -1.13 -6.62
CA LEU A 32 7.75 -1.27 -5.31
C LEU A 32 7.19 0.07 -4.83
N LEU A 33 5.88 0.13 -4.62
CA LEU A 33 5.17 1.34 -4.20
C LEU A 33 4.36 1.09 -2.93
N ILE A 34 4.19 2.17 -2.17
CA ILE A 34 3.12 2.31 -1.18
C ILE A 34 2.08 3.28 -1.75
N VAL A 35 0.82 2.89 -1.71
CA VAL A 35 -0.32 3.70 -2.15
C VAL A 35 -1.26 3.87 -0.96
N THR A 36 -1.41 5.11 -0.49
CA THR A 36 -2.37 5.43 0.57
C THR A 36 -3.68 5.84 -0.06
N VAL A 37 -4.75 5.14 0.31
CA VAL A 37 -6.11 5.45 -0.12
C VAL A 37 -6.99 5.80 1.07
N ARG A 38 -7.98 6.66 0.82
CA ARG A 38 -9.09 6.91 1.74
C ARG A 38 -10.38 6.33 1.13
N PRO A 39 -11.18 5.56 1.89
CA PRO A 39 -12.51 5.17 1.45
C PRO A 39 -13.39 6.43 1.29
N VAL A 40 -14.17 6.49 0.21
CA VAL A 40 -15.13 7.60 -0.02
C VAL A 40 -16.59 7.12 -0.08
N GLY A 41 -16.83 5.81 0.00
CA GLY A 41 -18.16 5.19 0.05
C GLY A 41 -18.25 3.96 -0.84
N GLY A 42 -19.06 2.98 -0.47
CA GLY A 42 -19.16 1.71 -1.22
C GLY A 42 -17.80 1.03 -1.40
N PHE A 43 -17.47 0.66 -2.65
CA PHE A 43 -16.16 0.12 -3.03
C PHE A 43 -15.20 1.20 -3.55
N ASP A 44 -15.60 2.47 -3.49
CA ASP A 44 -14.80 3.57 -4.02
C ASP A 44 -13.77 4.04 -3.00
N SER A 45 -12.58 4.31 -3.51
CA SER A 45 -11.46 4.83 -2.73
C SER A 45 -10.71 5.86 -3.53
N GLN A 46 -10.25 6.90 -2.85
CA GLN A 46 -9.45 7.95 -3.45
C GLN A 46 -7.98 7.79 -3.04
N ILE A 47 -7.08 7.84 -4.02
CA ILE A 47 -5.64 7.90 -3.76
C ILE A 47 -5.33 9.25 -3.13
N VAL A 48 -4.81 9.22 -1.90
CA VAL A 48 -4.35 10.40 -1.16
C VAL A 48 -2.86 10.65 -1.46
N GLY A 49 -2.11 9.58 -1.67
CA GLY A 49 -0.71 9.65 -2.05
C GLY A 49 -0.18 8.32 -2.57
N ALA A 50 0.88 8.40 -3.37
CA ALA A 50 1.64 7.25 -3.80
C ALA A 50 3.12 7.65 -3.84
N ARG A 51 3.98 6.76 -3.36
CA ARG A 51 5.44 6.93 -3.44
C ARG A 51 6.13 5.59 -3.54
N ASP A 52 7.40 5.60 -3.93
CA ASP A 52 8.26 4.43 -3.79
C ASP A 52 8.41 4.07 -2.31
N LEU A 53 8.52 2.77 -2.03
CA LEU A 53 8.89 2.27 -0.70
C LEU A 53 10.31 2.72 -0.36
N THR A 54 10.55 3.10 0.91
CA THR A 54 11.92 3.33 1.40
C THR A 54 12.72 2.03 1.43
N SER A 55 14.02 2.09 1.70
CA SER A 55 14.87 0.91 1.86
C SER A 55 14.31 -0.06 2.92
N ASP A 56 13.95 0.47 4.08
CA ASP A 56 13.51 -0.33 5.22
C ASP A 56 12.13 -0.95 4.95
N GLU A 57 11.22 -0.16 4.37
CA GLU A 57 9.89 -0.65 3.98
C GLU A 57 9.98 -1.69 2.83
N ARG A 58 10.98 -1.56 1.95
CA ARG A 58 11.24 -2.56 0.92
C ARG A 58 11.64 -3.90 1.53
N GLU A 59 12.61 -3.91 2.45
CA GLU A 59 13.02 -5.14 3.14
C GLU A 59 11.85 -5.78 3.89
N GLU A 60 11.05 -4.97 4.59
CA GLU A 60 9.85 -5.45 5.27
C GLU A 60 8.86 -6.08 4.29
N PHE A 61 8.60 -5.41 3.17
CA PHE A 61 7.66 -5.90 2.16
C PHE A 61 8.14 -7.20 1.53
N GLU A 62 9.42 -7.28 1.17
CA GLU A 62 9.99 -8.45 0.52
C GLU A 62 10.04 -9.66 1.46
N SER A 63 10.37 -9.45 2.74
CA SER A 63 10.27 -10.49 3.77
C SER A 63 8.85 -11.00 3.92
N TRP A 64 7.86 -10.10 3.98
CA TRP A 64 6.45 -10.48 4.01
C TRP A 64 6.01 -11.20 2.73
N GLU A 65 6.42 -10.73 1.55
CA GLU A 65 6.06 -11.30 0.24
C GLU A 65 6.57 -12.73 0.11
N ASN A 66 7.80 -13.01 0.56
CA ASN A 66 8.37 -14.35 0.58
C ASN A 66 7.74 -15.30 1.61
N SER A 67 6.96 -14.79 2.56
CA SER A 67 6.24 -15.58 3.56
C SER A 67 4.82 -16.00 3.13
N ARG A 68 4.41 -15.66 1.90
CA ARG A 68 3.05 -15.79 1.39
C ARG A 68 2.88 -16.82 0.29
#